data_AF-A0A7V4YR69-F1
#
_entry.id   AF-A0A7V4YR69-F1
#
_cell.length_a   1.000
_cell.length_b   1.000
_cell.length_c   1.000
_cell.angle_alpha   90.00
_cell.angle_beta   90.00
_cell.angle_gamma   90.00
#
_symmetry.space_group_name_H-M   'P 1'
#
loop_
_entity.id
_entity.type
_entity.pdbx_description
1 polymer ?
#
loop_
_entity_poly.entity_id
_entity_poly.type
_entity_poly.pdbx_seq_one_letter_code
_entity_poly.pdbx_strand_id
1 'polypeptide(L)'
;MGEKRYGWIKQVMGPVVDVEFEEELPEIYNALKTTNPFISDKEWNLTLEVMQHIGDKVVRTIAMDTTDGLVRGMKVMDTGEPITVPVGKETLGRIMNVVGEPVDEGPPIITKEKWPIHRPPPSFTEQSTKIEILETGIKVIDLLEPYPKGGKVGLFGGAGVGKTVIIMELIHNIAVHHGGFSVFGGVGERTREGNDLWLEMK
;
A
#
# COMPACT_ATOMS: atom_id res chain seq x y z
N MET A 1 -17.63 11.33 14.04
CA MET A 1 -17.67 9.85 13.97
C MET A 1 -19.03 9.51 13.38
N GLY A 2 -19.05 9.08 12.11
CA GLY A 2 -20.29 8.61 11.49
C GLY A 2 -20.81 7.36 12.21
N GLU A 3 -22.10 7.10 12.09
CA GLU A 3 -22.70 5.86 12.59
C GLU A 3 -21.99 4.65 11.96
N LYS A 4 -21.66 3.65 12.78
CA LYS A 4 -21.03 2.42 12.29
C LYS A 4 -22.05 1.62 11.49
N ARG A 5 -21.86 1.59 10.17
CA ARG A 5 -22.69 0.81 9.25
C ARG A 5 -22.18 -0.62 9.18
N TYR A 6 -23.11 -1.58 9.23
CA TYR A 6 -22.78 -3.00 9.19
C TYR A 6 -23.44 -3.69 8.00
N GLY A 7 -22.74 -4.66 7.45
CA GLY A 7 -23.20 -5.56 6.40
C GLY A 7 -22.85 -7.01 6.74
N TRP A 8 -23.21 -7.92 5.84
CA TRP A 8 -22.99 -9.36 6.01
C TRP A 8 -22.41 -9.97 4.74
N ILE A 9 -21.48 -10.91 4.90
CA ILE A 9 -20.90 -11.63 3.76
C ILE A 9 -21.99 -12.44 3.04
N LYS A 10 -22.24 -12.11 1.78
CA LYS A 10 -23.19 -12.83 0.92
C LYS A 10 -22.51 -13.99 0.21
N GLN A 11 -21.30 -13.75 -0.31
CA GLN A 11 -20.56 -14.70 -1.13
C GLN A 11 -19.05 -14.46 -1.04
N VAL A 12 -18.28 -15.54 -1.16
CA VAL A 12 -16.81 -15.54 -1.20
C VAL A 12 -16.37 -16.30 -2.45
N MET A 13 -15.53 -15.69 -3.28
CA MET A 13 -15.03 -16.22 -4.56
C MET A 13 -13.52 -15.95 -4.68
N GLY A 14 -12.71 -16.82 -4.07
CA GLY A 14 -11.28 -16.54 -3.91
C GLY A 14 -11.09 -15.20 -3.18
N PRO A 15 -10.26 -14.27 -3.68
CA PRO A 15 -10.04 -12.97 -3.02
C PRO A 15 -11.22 -12.00 -3.13
N VAL A 16 -12.25 -12.33 -3.92
CA VAL A 16 -13.42 -11.47 -4.14
C VAL A 16 -14.50 -11.83 -3.11
N VAL A 17 -14.96 -10.84 -2.34
CA VAL A 17 -15.99 -11.01 -1.32
C VAL A 17 -17.15 -10.06 -1.60
N ASP A 18 -18.35 -10.60 -1.76
CA ASP A 18 -19.56 -9.80 -1.95
C ASP A 18 -20.24 -9.61 -0.57
N VAL A 19 -20.55 -8.36 -0.22
CA VAL A 19 -21.10 -7.96 1.09
C VAL A 19 -22.43 -7.24 0.90
N GLU A 20 -23.46 -7.71 1.59
CA GLU A 20 -24.81 -7.15 1.58
C GLU A 20 -24.99 -6.16 2.73
N PHE A 21 -25.54 -4.97 2.43
CA PHE A 21 -25.90 -3.94 3.41
C PHE A 21 -27.42 -3.74 3.41
N GLU A 22 -28.01 -3.42 4.58
CA GLU A 22 -29.47 -3.26 4.67
C GLU A 22 -29.95 -1.89 4.19
N GLU A 23 -29.15 -0.84 4.33
CA GLU A 23 -29.53 0.53 4.01
C GLU A 23 -28.58 1.14 3.00
N GLU A 24 -27.66 1.98 3.46
CA GLU A 24 -26.74 2.73 2.63
C GLU A 24 -25.52 1.89 2.24
N LEU A 25 -25.16 1.95 0.96
CA LEU A 25 -23.98 1.26 0.45
C LEU A 25 -22.72 2.09 0.72
N PRO A 26 -21.62 1.47 1.19
CA PRO A 26 -20.34 2.16 1.27
C PRO A 26 -19.88 2.65 -0.10
N GLU A 27 -19.14 3.77 -0.13
CA GLU A 27 -18.61 4.30 -1.37
C GLU A 27 -17.56 3.35 -2.00
N ILE A 28 -17.34 3.49 -3.30
CA ILE A 28 -16.24 2.79 -3.97
C ILE A 28 -14.93 3.28 -3.34
N TYR A 29 -14.00 2.35 -3.12
CA TYR A 29 -12.74 2.49 -2.40
C TYR A 29 -12.83 2.60 -0.88
N ASN A 30 -14.03 2.56 -0.27
CA ASN A 30 -14.12 2.45 1.18
C ASN A 30 -13.54 1.12 1.67
N ALA A 31 -12.86 1.19 2.81
CA ALA A 31 -12.41 0.02 3.54
C ALA A 31 -13.57 -0.57 4.35
N LEU A 32 -13.73 -1.88 4.27
CA LEU A 32 -14.56 -2.65 5.18
C LEU A 32 -13.67 -3.52 6.06
N LYS A 33 -14.14 -3.79 7.27
CA LYS A 33 -13.47 -4.67 8.22
C LYS A 33 -14.33 -5.87 8.53
N THR A 34 -13.73 -7.06 8.58
CA THR A 34 -14.37 -8.28 9.10
C THR A 34 -13.37 -9.05 9.96
N THR A 35 -13.89 -9.95 10.79
CA THR A 35 -13.05 -10.82 11.63
C THR A 35 -12.86 -12.14 10.89
N ASN A 36 -11.63 -12.45 10.50
CA ASN A 36 -11.25 -13.73 9.93
C ASN A 36 -10.52 -14.60 10.98
N PRO A 37 -11.15 -15.68 11.49
CA PRO A 37 -10.55 -16.56 12.49
C PRO A 37 -9.35 -17.36 11.98
N PHE A 38 -9.15 -17.47 10.66
CA PHE A 38 -7.99 -18.15 10.09
C PHE A 38 -6.70 -17.33 10.19
N ILE A 39 -6.81 -15.99 10.20
CA ILE A 39 -5.66 -15.08 10.30
C ILE A 39 -5.21 -14.94 11.75
N SER A 40 -6.15 -14.65 12.66
CA SER A 40 -5.90 -14.52 14.10
C SER A 40 -7.22 -14.41 14.87
N ASP A 41 -7.16 -14.54 16.20
CA ASP A 41 -8.29 -14.31 17.11
C ASP A 41 -8.68 -12.82 17.28
N LYS A 42 -7.96 -11.91 16.63
CA LYS A 42 -8.21 -10.46 16.73
C LYS A 42 -9.46 -10.08 15.92
N GLU A 43 -10.37 -9.33 16.54
CA GLU A 43 -11.50 -8.77 15.81
C GLU A 43 -11.06 -7.77 14.73
N TRP A 44 -11.81 -7.70 13.62
CA TRP A 44 -11.59 -6.71 12.54
C TRP A 44 -10.20 -6.81 11.89
N ASN A 45 -9.63 -8.01 11.87
CA ASN A 45 -8.28 -8.28 11.37
C ASN A 45 -8.19 -8.37 9.84
N LEU A 46 -9.29 -8.59 9.12
CA LEU A 46 -9.30 -8.60 7.67
C LEU A 46 -9.89 -7.30 7.11
N THR A 47 -9.14 -6.66 6.23
CA THR A 47 -9.62 -5.51 5.44
C THR A 47 -10.12 -5.98 4.08
N LEU A 48 -11.30 -5.53 3.70
CA LEU A 48 -11.84 -5.66 2.36
C LEU A 48 -11.94 -4.25 1.76
N GLU A 49 -11.75 -4.10 0.46
CA GLU A 49 -11.89 -2.82 -0.22
C GLU A 49 -13.02 -2.88 -1.23
N VAL A 50 -13.95 -1.93 -1.18
CA VAL A 50 -15.08 -1.86 -2.12
C VAL A 50 -14.59 -1.47 -3.51
N MET A 51 -14.87 -2.31 -4.50
CA MET A 51 -14.47 -2.06 -5.89
C MET A 51 -15.66 -1.73 -6.80
N GLN A 52 -16.85 -2.24 -6.47
CA GLN A 52 -18.02 -2.07 -7.32
C GLN A 52 -19.32 -2.22 -6.53
N HIS A 53 -20.36 -1.51 -6.93
CA HIS A 53 -21.75 -1.79 -6.55
C HIS A 53 -22.39 -2.71 -7.58
N ILE A 54 -22.87 -3.89 -7.17
CA ILE A 54 -23.40 -4.89 -8.11
C ILE A 54 -24.93 -4.95 -8.15
N GLY A 55 -25.61 -4.12 -7.35
CA GLY A 55 -27.07 -4.10 -7.21
C GLY A 55 -27.55 -4.86 -5.97
N ASP A 56 -28.86 -4.86 -5.72
CA ASP A 56 -29.50 -5.56 -4.60
C ASP A 56 -28.88 -5.28 -3.22
N LYS A 57 -28.41 -4.04 -3.02
CA LYS A 57 -27.68 -3.61 -1.82
C LYS A 57 -26.42 -4.43 -1.52
N VAL A 58 -25.79 -4.97 -2.56
CA VAL A 58 -24.53 -5.71 -2.47
C VAL A 58 -23.40 -4.90 -3.08
N VAL A 59 -22.28 -4.85 -2.35
CA VAL A 59 -21.01 -4.36 -2.84
C VAL A 59 -20.05 -5.51 -3.07
N ARG A 60 -19.27 -5.42 -4.16
CA ARG A 60 -18.17 -6.34 -4.45
C ARG A 60 -16.88 -5.76 -3.92
N THR A 61 -16.17 -6.56 -3.16
CA THR A 61 -14.92 -6.17 -2.50
C THR A 61 -13.78 -7.09 -2.85
N ILE A 62 -12.55 -6.59 -2.68
CA ILE A 62 -11.33 -7.39 -2.75
C ILE A 62 -10.73 -7.46 -1.35
N ALA A 63 -10.41 -8.68 -0.90
CA ALA A 63 -9.73 -8.91 0.37
C ALA A 63 -8.25 -8.56 0.28
N MET A 64 -7.73 -7.88 1.31
CA MET A 64 -6.32 -7.49 1.42
C MET A 64 -5.43 -8.58 2.03
N ASP A 65 -6.03 -9.70 2.43
CA ASP A 65 -5.38 -10.90 2.98
C ASP A 65 -6.22 -12.13 2.61
N THR A 66 -5.83 -13.32 3.08
CA THR A 66 -6.55 -14.57 2.81
C THR A 66 -8.01 -14.50 3.24
N THR A 67 -8.87 -15.10 2.39
CA THR A 67 -10.30 -15.29 2.62
C THR A 67 -10.63 -16.67 3.18
N ASP A 68 -9.62 -17.51 3.42
CA ASP A 68 -9.80 -18.81 4.05
C ASP A 68 -10.44 -18.61 5.43
N GLY A 69 -11.41 -19.46 5.79
CA GLY A 69 -12.16 -19.35 7.04
C GLY A 69 -13.33 -18.35 7.01
N LEU A 70 -13.51 -17.56 5.96
CA LEU A 70 -14.70 -16.72 5.81
C LEU A 70 -15.95 -17.57 5.53
N VAL A 71 -17.04 -17.21 6.19
CA VAL A 71 -18.35 -17.87 6.08
C VAL A 71 -19.41 -16.82 5.75
N ARG A 72 -20.43 -17.24 5.00
CA ARG A 72 -21.59 -16.39 4.69
C ARG A 72 -22.31 -16.00 5.99
N GLY A 73 -22.83 -14.77 6.03
CA GLY A 73 -23.46 -14.22 7.22
C GLY A 73 -22.48 -13.70 8.27
N MET A 74 -21.17 -13.73 8.02
CA MET A 74 -20.21 -13.04 8.91
C MET A 74 -20.39 -11.53 8.82
N LYS A 75 -20.22 -10.87 9.95
CA LYS A 75 -20.40 -9.43 10.11
C LYS A 75 -19.26 -8.66 9.45
N VAL A 76 -19.61 -7.60 8.74
CA VAL A 76 -18.70 -6.67 8.08
C VAL A 76 -19.03 -5.26 8.57
N MET A 77 -18.02 -4.47 8.91
CA MET A 77 -18.16 -3.08 9.33
C MET A 77 -17.60 -2.18 8.24
N ASP A 78 -18.37 -1.19 7.80
CA ASP A 78 -17.86 -0.11 6.97
C ASP A 78 -17.11 0.90 7.84
N THR A 79 -15.88 1.24 7.46
CA THR A 79 -15.09 2.26 8.17
C THR A 79 -15.55 3.68 7.82
N GLY A 80 -16.28 3.84 6.71
CA GLY A 80 -16.72 5.13 6.18
C GLY A 80 -15.62 5.91 5.47
N GLU A 81 -14.43 5.33 5.30
CA GLU A 81 -13.27 5.95 4.65
C GLU A 81 -12.46 4.92 3.87
N PRO A 82 -11.64 5.33 2.89
CA PRO A 82 -10.71 4.43 2.20
C PRO A 82 -9.69 3.80 3.14
N ILE A 83 -8.91 2.83 2.63
CA ILE A 83 -7.74 2.34 3.35
C ILE A 83 -6.79 3.52 3.60
N THR A 84 -6.52 3.80 4.87
CA THR A 84 -5.59 4.85 5.30
C THR A 84 -4.35 4.25 5.93
N VAL A 85 -3.18 4.76 5.52
CA VAL A 85 -1.87 4.30 5.98
C VAL A 85 -1.18 5.40 6.81
N PRO A 86 -0.37 5.04 7.82
CA PRO A 86 0.39 6.03 8.58
C PRO A 86 1.43 6.70 7.68
N VAL A 87 1.61 8.00 7.87
CA VAL A 87 2.64 8.81 7.17
C VAL A 87 3.43 9.63 8.17
N GLY A 88 4.56 10.20 7.77
CA GLY A 88 5.38 11.06 8.63
C GLY A 88 6.80 10.52 8.82
N LYS A 89 7.56 11.15 9.73
CA LYS A 89 8.93 10.70 10.03
C LYS A 89 8.93 9.43 10.88
N GLU A 90 7.82 9.16 11.56
CA GLU A 90 7.59 8.01 12.42
C GLU A 90 7.51 6.69 11.64
N THR A 91 7.35 6.75 10.32
CA THR A 91 7.37 5.58 9.42
C THR A 91 8.75 5.26 8.87
N LEU A 92 9.77 6.10 9.12
CA LEU A 92 11.12 5.88 8.61
C LEU A 92 11.75 4.65 9.26
N GLY A 93 12.36 3.79 8.45
CA GLY A 93 12.93 2.53 8.92
C GLY A 93 11.89 1.53 9.41
N ARG A 94 10.63 1.65 8.99
CA ARG A 94 9.56 0.68 9.31
C ARG A 94 9.16 -0.10 8.08
N ILE A 95 8.78 -1.36 8.26
CA ILE A 95 8.16 -2.17 7.20
C ILE A 95 6.67 -2.24 7.45
N MET A 96 5.87 -1.87 6.45
CA MET A 96 4.41 -1.86 6.53
C MET A 96 3.81 -2.73 5.42
N ASN A 97 2.67 -3.35 5.72
CA ASN A 97 1.85 -4.02 4.71
C ASN A 97 0.94 -3.03 3.97
N VAL A 98 0.14 -3.54 3.03
CA VAL A 98 -0.76 -2.73 2.17
C VAL A 98 -1.82 -1.94 2.94
N VAL A 99 -2.20 -2.39 4.14
CA VAL A 99 -3.18 -1.71 5.01
C VAL A 99 -2.52 -0.80 6.04
N GLY A 100 -1.19 -0.61 5.96
CA GLY A 100 -0.43 0.29 6.83
C GLY A 100 -0.12 -0.28 8.21
N GLU A 101 -0.28 -1.59 8.42
CA GLU A 101 0.13 -2.25 9.66
C GLU A 101 1.62 -2.63 9.60
N PRO A 102 2.37 -2.46 10.71
CA PRO A 102 3.77 -2.84 10.75
C PRO A 102 3.94 -4.36 10.71
N VAL A 103 4.90 -4.83 9.92
CA VAL A 103 5.26 -6.26 9.76
C VAL A 103 6.73 -6.53 10.10
N ASP A 104 7.39 -5.56 10.72
CA ASP A 104 8.80 -5.63 11.14
C ASP A 104 9.01 -6.10 12.58
N GLU A 105 7.97 -6.67 13.21
CA GLU A 105 7.93 -7.06 14.63
C GLU A 105 8.25 -5.91 15.62
N GLY A 106 8.28 -4.67 15.12
CA GLY A 106 8.48 -3.48 15.93
C GLY A 106 7.20 -3.06 16.67
N PRO A 107 7.28 -2.05 17.56
CA PRO A 107 6.10 -1.49 18.20
C PRO A 107 5.14 -0.84 17.18
N PRO A 108 3.86 -0.63 17.52
CA PRO A 108 2.93 0.07 16.66
C PRO A 108 3.48 1.42 16.17
N ILE A 109 3.24 1.75 14.90
CA ILE A 109 3.64 3.05 14.33
C ILE A 109 2.66 4.10 14.86
N ILE A 110 3.13 4.94 15.77
CA ILE A 110 2.36 6.06 16.32
C ILE A 110 2.65 7.28 15.46
N THR A 111 1.65 7.72 14.69
CA THR A 111 1.74 8.94 13.87
C THR A 111 0.56 9.86 14.16
N LYS A 112 0.76 11.16 13.89
CA LYS A 112 -0.27 12.19 13.94
C LYS A 112 -1.18 12.20 12.71
N GLU A 113 -0.70 11.66 11.58
CA GLU A 113 -1.40 11.74 10.30
C GLU A 113 -1.49 10.38 9.62
N LYS A 114 -2.64 10.12 9.01
CA LYS A 114 -2.86 8.99 8.11
C LYS A 114 -3.44 9.51 6.80
N TRP A 115 -2.97 8.98 5.68
CA TRP A 115 -3.43 9.38 4.36
C TRP A 115 -4.13 8.22 3.64
N PRO A 116 -5.19 8.48 2.86
CA PRO A 116 -5.82 7.46 2.03
C PRO A 116 -4.88 7.04 0.89
N ILE A 117 -4.90 5.76 0.53
CA ILE A 117 -4.11 5.22 -0.59
C ILE A 117 -4.66 5.67 -1.95
N HIS A 118 -5.96 5.99 -2.04
CA HIS A 118 -6.60 6.54 -3.23
C HIS A 118 -6.68 8.05 -3.15
N ARG A 119 -6.00 8.73 -4.07
CA ARG A 119 -6.00 10.19 -4.19
C ARG A 119 -5.98 10.59 -5.65
N PRO A 120 -6.64 11.71 -6.01
CA PRO A 120 -6.53 12.24 -7.35
C PRO A 120 -5.07 12.62 -7.64
N PRO A 121 -4.61 12.50 -8.90
CA PRO A 121 -3.30 12.98 -9.30
C PRO A 121 -3.22 14.51 -9.13
N PRO A 122 -2.00 15.08 -9.05
CA PRO A 122 -1.81 16.53 -9.07
C PRO A 122 -2.47 17.18 -10.28
N SER A 123 -3.09 18.34 -10.07
CA SER A 123 -3.71 19.13 -11.14
C SER A 123 -2.67 19.66 -12.13
N PHE A 124 -3.11 20.03 -13.33
CA PHE A 124 -2.22 20.60 -14.35
C PHE A 124 -1.45 21.83 -13.86
N THR A 125 -2.07 22.66 -13.01
CA THR A 125 -1.46 23.87 -12.45
C THR A 125 -0.40 23.60 -11.39
N GLU A 126 -0.39 22.42 -10.78
CA GLU A 126 0.60 22.02 -9.77
C GLU A 126 1.83 21.36 -10.40
N GLN A 127 1.78 21.02 -11.69
CA GLN A 127 2.87 20.35 -12.38
C GLN A 127 4.00 21.34 -12.69
N SER A 128 5.22 21.00 -12.24
CA SER A 128 6.42 21.75 -12.58
C SER A 128 6.83 21.47 -14.04
N THR A 129 7.17 22.53 -14.77
CA THR A 129 7.73 22.44 -16.13
C THR A 129 9.26 22.48 -16.14
N LYS A 130 9.90 22.57 -14.97
CA LYS A 130 11.36 22.62 -14.85
C LYS A 130 11.95 21.23 -14.99
N ILE A 131 12.95 21.09 -15.85
CA ILE A 131 13.76 19.89 -15.98
C ILE A 131 15.06 20.14 -15.22
N GLU A 132 15.24 19.42 -14.12
CA GLU A 132 16.47 19.39 -13.33
C GLU A 132 17.05 17.98 -13.40
N ILE A 133 18.38 17.86 -13.48
CA ILE A 133 19.05 16.55 -13.43
C ILE A 133 19.18 16.12 -11.97
N LEU A 134 18.86 14.86 -11.69
CA LEU A 134 19.16 14.17 -10.45
C LEU A 134 20.51 13.46 -10.61
N GLU A 135 21.56 14.01 -10.00
CA GLU A 135 22.87 13.37 -9.96
C GLU A 135 22.82 12.10 -9.09
N THR A 136 23.08 10.96 -9.71
CA THR A 136 22.95 9.64 -9.06
C THR A 136 24.26 9.12 -8.49
N GLY A 137 25.41 9.64 -8.95
CA GLY A 137 26.74 9.13 -8.62
C GLY A 137 27.15 7.91 -9.46
N ILE A 138 26.27 7.41 -10.32
CA ILE A 138 26.50 6.23 -11.16
C ILE A 138 26.90 6.71 -12.55
N LYS A 139 28.19 6.56 -12.90
CA LYS A 139 28.78 7.07 -14.15
C LYS A 139 27.96 6.76 -15.41
N VAL A 140 27.47 5.53 -15.55
CA VAL A 140 26.73 5.13 -16.77
C VAL A 140 25.37 5.84 -16.86
N ILE A 141 24.71 6.04 -15.71
CA ILE A 141 23.43 6.75 -15.63
C ILE A 141 23.68 8.24 -15.86
N ASP A 142 24.57 8.86 -15.08
CA ASP A 142 24.80 10.31 -15.15
C ASP A 142 25.34 10.76 -16.52
N LEU A 143 26.07 9.90 -17.24
CA LEU A 143 26.63 10.23 -18.56
C LEU A 143 25.69 9.91 -19.73
N LEU A 144 25.10 8.71 -19.75
CA LEU A 144 24.36 8.22 -20.93
C LEU A 144 22.85 8.40 -20.81
N GLU A 145 22.30 8.29 -19.59
CA GLU A 145 20.86 8.35 -19.33
C GLU A 145 20.58 9.11 -18.02
N PRO A 146 20.87 10.43 -17.97
CA PRO A 146 20.72 11.21 -16.75
C PRO A 146 19.26 11.27 -16.30
N TYR A 147 19.02 11.00 -15.02
CA TYR A 147 17.67 10.96 -14.48
C TYR A 147 17.11 12.36 -14.23
N PRO A 148 15.87 12.67 -14.66
CA PRO A 148 15.22 13.91 -14.31
C PRO A 148 14.68 13.87 -12.88
N LYS A 149 14.97 14.92 -12.10
CA LYS A 149 14.43 15.11 -10.75
C LYS A 149 12.91 15.26 -10.81
N GLY A 150 12.19 14.48 -10.01
CA GLY A 150 10.72 14.42 -10.03
C GLY A 150 10.13 13.66 -11.23
N GLY A 151 10.97 13.06 -12.07
CA GLY A 151 10.54 12.21 -13.17
C GLY A 151 10.27 10.76 -12.76
N LYS A 152 9.92 9.95 -13.76
CA LYS A 152 9.73 8.50 -13.63
C LYS A 152 10.83 7.79 -14.42
N VAL A 153 11.43 6.78 -13.80
CA VAL A 153 12.53 6.00 -14.37
C VAL A 153 12.16 4.53 -14.36
N GLY A 154 12.46 3.81 -15.44
CA GLY A 154 12.24 2.37 -15.55
C GLY A 154 13.56 1.61 -15.59
N LEU A 155 13.76 0.66 -14.66
CA LEU A 155 14.89 -0.26 -14.68
C LEU A 155 14.48 -1.57 -15.33
N PHE A 156 14.71 -1.68 -16.64
CA PHE A 156 14.35 -2.87 -17.42
C PHE A 156 15.47 -3.91 -17.37
N GLY A 157 15.13 -5.15 -17.00
CA GLY A 157 16.11 -6.21 -16.95
C GLY A 157 15.56 -7.56 -16.48
N GLY A 158 16.26 -8.64 -16.84
CA GLY A 158 15.92 -10.01 -16.45
C GLY A 158 16.19 -10.32 -14.98
N ALA A 159 16.06 -11.60 -14.61
CA ALA A 159 16.47 -12.08 -13.29
C ALA A 159 18.01 -12.02 -13.15
N GLY A 160 18.52 -11.61 -11.99
CA GLY A 160 19.95 -11.64 -11.67
C GLY A 160 20.81 -10.57 -12.33
N VAL A 161 20.24 -9.60 -13.07
CA VAL A 161 21.02 -8.55 -13.76
C VAL A 161 21.40 -7.36 -12.87
N GLY A 162 21.16 -7.44 -11.55
CA GLY A 162 21.56 -6.39 -10.61
C GLY A 162 20.57 -5.23 -10.43
N LYS A 163 19.28 -5.38 -10.82
CA LYS A 163 18.26 -4.32 -10.62
C LYS A 163 18.17 -3.86 -9.16
N THR A 164 18.06 -4.81 -8.24
CA THR A 164 17.97 -4.54 -6.79
C THR A 164 19.23 -3.83 -6.28
N VAL A 165 20.41 -4.23 -6.76
CA VAL A 165 21.69 -3.59 -6.41
C VAL A 165 21.71 -2.13 -6.86
N ILE A 166 21.26 -1.83 -8.08
CA ILE A 166 21.15 -0.45 -8.56
C ILE A 166 20.17 0.36 -7.70
N ILE A 167 19.02 -0.22 -7.32
CA ILE A 167 18.04 0.46 -6.45
C ILE A 167 18.65 0.77 -5.08
N MET A 168 19.37 -0.18 -4.48
CA MET A 168 20.04 0.00 -3.18
C MET A 168 21.09 1.11 -3.25
N GLU A 169 21.91 1.12 -4.30
CA GLU A 169 22.91 2.15 -4.54
C GLU A 169 22.26 3.54 -4.72
N LEU A 170 21.15 3.62 -5.47
CA LEU A 170 20.40 4.87 -5.61
C LEU A 170 19.85 5.37 -4.27
N ILE A 171 19.30 4.48 -3.44
CA ILE A 171 18.79 4.83 -2.11
C ILE A 171 19.93 5.37 -1.23
N HIS A 172 21.09 4.69 -1.25
CA HIS A 172 22.29 5.13 -0.53
C HIS A 172 22.74 6.53 -0.98
N ASN A 173 22.92 6.75 -2.28
CA ASN A 173 23.43 8.02 -2.80
C ASN A 173 22.45 9.18 -2.59
N ILE A 174 21.13 8.93 -2.71
CA ILE A 174 20.11 9.95 -2.41
C ILE A 174 20.11 10.31 -0.92
N ALA A 175 20.21 9.32 -0.04
CA ALA A 175 20.24 9.57 1.41
C ALA A 175 21.50 10.35 1.83
N VAL A 176 22.66 9.97 1.30
CA VAL A 176 23.97 10.54 1.67
C VAL A 176 24.18 11.94 1.09
N HIS A 177 23.86 12.16 -0.19
CA HIS A 177 24.21 13.39 -0.90
C HIS A 177 23.08 14.41 -0.99
N HIS A 178 21.83 13.96 -1.04
CA HIS A 178 20.67 14.84 -1.25
C HIS A 178 19.84 15.07 0.01
N GLY A 179 20.14 14.37 1.11
CA GLY A 179 19.38 14.45 2.36
C GLY A 179 17.91 14.06 2.21
N GLY A 180 17.60 13.29 1.17
CA GLY A 180 16.24 12.87 0.83
C GLY A 180 15.84 11.61 1.58
N PHE A 181 14.53 11.42 1.74
CA PHE A 181 13.96 10.15 2.20
C PHE A 181 13.63 9.26 1.00
N SER A 182 13.87 7.96 1.14
CA SER A 182 13.50 6.96 0.14
C SER A 182 12.38 6.08 0.68
N VAL A 183 11.42 5.74 -0.19
CA VAL A 183 10.35 4.79 0.11
C VAL A 183 10.46 3.65 -0.90
N PHE A 184 10.58 2.42 -0.40
CA PHE A 184 10.63 1.23 -1.24
C PHE A 184 9.28 0.50 -1.20
N GLY A 185 8.65 0.32 -2.35
CA GLY A 185 7.41 -0.46 -2.51
C GLY A 185 7.70 -1.80 -3.19
N GLY A 186 7.80 -2.88 -2.41
CA GLY A 186 7.99 -4.23 -2.94
C GLY A 186 6.70 -4.82 -3.48
N VAL A 187 6.41 -4.62 -4.77
CA VAL A 187 5.17 -5.09 -5.41
C VAL A 187 5.39 -6.42 -6.12
N GLY A 188 4.89 -7.51 -5.55
CA GLY A 188 5.01 -8.85 -6.17
C GLY A 188 6.45 -9.40 -6.23
N GLU A 189 7.36 -8.77 -5.49
CA GLU A 189 8.76 -9.20 -5.39
C GLU A 189 8.95 -10.37 -4.42
N ARG A 190 10.12 -11.01 -4.47
CA ARG A 190 10.44 -12.11 -3.55
C ARG A 190 10.64 -11.59 -2.14
N THR A 191 10.00 -12.23 -1.14
CA THR A 191 10.22 -11.92 0.28
C THR A 191 11.69 -11.98 0.69
N ARG A 192 12.47 -12.89 0.11
CA ARG A 192 13.93 -12.97 0.33
C ARG A 192 14.63 -11.66 -0.07
N GLU A 193 14.30 -11.09 -1.23
CA GLU A 193 14.93 -9.85 -1.71
C GLU A 193 14.54 -8.65 -0.83
N GLY A 194 13.30 -8.61 -0.33
CA GLY A 194 12.87 -7.61 0.65
C GLY A 194 13.58 -7.75 2.01
N ASN A 195 13.81 -8.98 2.48
CA ASN A 195 14.58 -9.23 3.69
C ASN A 195 16.06 -8.83 3.53
N ASP A 196 16.69 -9.21 2.41
CA ASP A 196 18.09 -8.87 2.14
C ASP A 196 18.26 -7.34 2.08
N LEU A 197 17.35 -6.64 1.37
CA LEU A 197 17.28 -5.17 1.34
C LEU A 197 17.17 -4.57 2.75
N TRP A 198 16.27 -5.10 3.58
CA TRP A 198 16.06 -4.62 4.94
C TRP A 198 17.29 -4.80 5.83
N LEU A 199 17.96 -5.94 5.73
CA LEU A 199 19.18 -6.22 6.49
C LEU A 199 20.36 -5.37 6.03
N GLU A 200 20.49 -5.10 4.74
CA GLU A 200 21.55 -4.22 4.21
C GLU A 200 21.35 -2.75 4.61
N MET A 201 20.12 -2.32 4.85
CA MET A 201 19.79 -0.94 5.23
C MET A 201 19.75 -0.67 6.73
N LYS A 202 19.87 -1.71 7.56
CA LYS A 202 19.84 -1.61 9.02
C LYS A 202 21.20 -1.21 9.60
#